data_AF-A7RN11-F1
#
_entry.id   AF-A7RN11-F1
#
_cell.length_a   1.000
_cell.length_b   1.000
_cell.length_c   1.000
_cell.angle_alpha   90.00
_cell.angle_beta   90.00
_cell.angle_gamma   90.00
#
_symmetry.space_group_name_H-M   'P 1'
#
loop_
_entity.id
_entity.type
_entity.pdbx_description
1 polymer ?
#
loop_
_entity_poly.entity_id
_entity_poly.type
_entity_poly.pdbx_seq_one_letter_code
_entity_poly.pdbx_strand_id
1 'polypeptide(L)'
;MVGKIQSIKKHPDADSLFVEEIDVGEAAPRTICSGLNGHIEMSSLQDAMVVILANLKPVKMRGIFSQGMVMCCNRDDKWTVVVPPEGSAPGDRVVFDGQEGEPDAQLNPKKKVWETLAPDFKTNSEGQPCFRDLPFTVRGKGVCASGGIIDGVVR
;
A
#
# COMPACT_ATOMS: atom_id res chain seq x y z
N MET A 1 -5.30 -1.59 -4.39
CA MET A 1 -6.37 -0.60 -4.68
C MET A 1 -6.02 0.71 -4.01
N VAL A 2 -6.68 1.80 -4.40
CA VAL A 2 -6.48 3.12 -3.81
C VAL A 2 -7.28 3.27 -2.52
N GLY A 3 -6.68 3.91 -1.51
CA GLY A 3 -7.36 4.32 -0.29
C GLY A 3 -6.95 5.72 0.16
N LYS A 4 -7.77 6.32 1.02
CA LYS A 4 -7.51 7.60 1.67
C LYS A 4 -7.39 7.41 3.18
N ILE A 5 -6.29 7.83 3.78
CA ILE A 5 -6.12 7.82 5.23
C ILE A 5 -7.02 8.90 5.84
N GLN A 6 -8.11 8.51 6.48
CA GLN A 6 -9.04 9.45 7.13
C GLN A 6 -8.56 9.85 8.52
N SER A 7 -7.93 8.92 9.24
CA SER A 7 -7.30 9.21 10.52
C SER A 7 -6.07 8.34 10.72
N ILE A 8 -5.08 8.88 11.42
CA ILE A 8 -3.86 8.17 11.80
C ILE A 8 -3.50 8.49 13.23
N LYS A 9 -3.05 7.49 13.98
CA LYS A 9 -2.53 7.63 15.35
C LYS A 9 -1.40 6.67 15.62
N LYS A 10 -0.60 6.93 16.65
CA LYS A 10 0.37 5.95 17.16
C LYS A 10 -0.35 4.74 17.74
N HIS A 11 0.18 3.56 17.51
CA HIS A 11 -0.33 2.36 18.16
C HIS A 11 -0.06 2.44 19.67
N PRO A 12 -1.05 2.15 20.54
CA PRO A 12 -0.90 2.31 21.99
C PRO A 12 0.17 1.39 22.59
N ASP A 13 0.29 0.17 22.07
CA ASP A 13 1.19 -0.87 22.58
C ASP A 13 2.39 -1.18 21.65
N ALA A 14 2.70 -0.30 20.69
CA ALA A 14 3.78 -0.54 19.73
C ALA A 14 4.39 0.75 19.13
N ASP A 15 5.61 1.08 19.55
CA ASP A 15 6.27 2.33 19.16
C ASP A 15 6.56 2.45 17.67
N SER A 16 6.75 1.34 16.94
CA SER A 16 7.03 1.39 15.50
C SER A 16 5.77 1.42 14.62
N LEU A 17 4.58 1.28 15.21
CA LEU A 17 3.35 1.13 14.45
C LEU A 17 2.47 2.39 14.51
N PHE A 18 1.87 2.69 13.37
CA PHE A 18 0.68 3.53 13.29
C PHE A 18 -0.58 2.65 13.20
N VAL A 19 -1.71 3.27 13.51
CA VAL A 19 -3.05 2.73 13.31
C VAL A 19 -3.78 3.72 12.41
N GLU A 20 -4.09 3.31 11.20
CA GLU A 20 -4.80 4.10 10.20
C GLU A 20 -6.24 3.62 10.04
N GLU A 21 -7.17 4.55 9.91
CA GLU A 21 -8.50 4.28 9.34
C GLU A 21 -8.49 4.73 7.88
N ILE A 22 -8.53 3.77 6.96
CA ILE A 22 -8.35 4.02 5.53
C ILE A 22 -9.67 3.76 4.81
N ASP A 23 -10.22 4.80 4.18
CA ASP A 23 -11.34 4.70 3.25
C ASP A 23 -10.85 4.05 1.96
N VAL A 24 -11.53 2.98 1.56
CA VAL A 24 -11.22 2.18 0.37
C VAL A 24 -12.44 2.04 -0.55
N GLY A 25 -13.43 2.92 -0.40
CA GLY A 25 -14.69 2.87 -1.16
C GLY A 25 -15.66 1.78 -0.70
N GLU A 26 -15.42 1.20 0.48
CA GLU A 26 -16.32 0.22 1.13
C GLU A 26 -17.32 0.92 2.07
N ALA A 27 -18.25 0.15 2.63
CA ALA A 27 -19.28 0.67 3.54
C ALA A 27 -18.70 1.29 4.83
N ALA A 28 -17.50 0.85 5.24
CA ALA A 28 -16.76 1.39 6.37
C ALA A 28 -15.27 1.44 6.04
N PRO A 29 -14.51 2.38 6.63
CA PRO A 29 -13.05 2.39 6.57
C PRO A 29 -12.47 1.10 7.14
N ARG A 30 -11.27 0.75 6.65
CA ARG A 30 -10.50 -0.37 7.17
C ARG A 30 -9.47 0.13 8.18
N THR A 31 -9.37 -0.57 9.30
CA THR A 31 -8.25 -0.39 10.22
C THR A 31 -7.02 -1.09 9.65
N ILE A 32 -5.95 -0.34 9.42
CA ILE A 32 -4.65 -0.87 8.99
C ILE A 32 -3.61 -0.48 10.05
N CYS A 33 -2.65 -1.37 10.28
CA CYS A 33 -1.50 -1.06 11.13
C CYS A 33 -0.24 -1.11 10.27
N SER A 34 0.41 0.03 10.10
CA SER A 34 1.63 0.15 9.31
C SER A 34 2.86 0.35 10.20
N GLY A 35 3.99 -0.27 9.82
CA GLY A 35 5.28 -0.09 10.49
C GLY A 35 6.02 1.19 10.07
N LEU A 36 5.31 2.29 9.89
CA LEU A 36 5.84 3.53 9.32
C LEU A 36 6.33 4.55 10.36
N ASN A 37 6.06 4.34 11.65
CA ASN A 37 6.51 5.28 12.68
C ASN A 37 8.04 5.24 12.81
N GLY A 38 8.67 6.41 12.71
CA GLY A 38 10.13 6.54 12.63
C GLY A 38 10.70 6.48 11.21
N HIS A 39 9.87 6.20 10.19
CA HIS A 39 10.26 6.21 8.78
C HIS A 39 9.58 7.33 7.99
N ILE A 40 8.30 7.58 8.27
CA ILE A 40 7.49 8.62 7.62
C ILE A 40 6.81 9.48 8.69
N GLU A 41 6.85 10.79 8.50
CA GLU A 41 6.18 11.74 9.39
C GLU A 41 4.65 11.55 9.35
N MET A 42 4.03 11.38 10.51
CA MET A 42 2.58 11.13 10.62
C MET A 42 1.74 12.23 9.94
N SER A 43 2.17 13.49 10.03
CA SER A 43 1.49 14.63 9.43
C SER A 43 1.44 14.55 7.90
N SER A 44 2.40 13.88 7.27
CA SER A 44 2.41 13.66 5.82
C SER A 44 1.47 12.55 5.36
N LEU A 45 1.00 11.71 6.28
CA LEU A 45 0.09 10.59 6.02
C LEU A 45 -1.36 10.94 6.28
N GLN A 46 -1.65 11.92 7.13
CA GLN A 46 -3.01 12.40 7.35
C GLN A 46 -3.61 12.92 6.04
N ASP A 47 -4.80 12.44 5.68
CA ASP A 47 -5.49 12.71 4.41
C ASP A 47 -4.76 12.27 3.13
N ALA A 48 -3.65 11.55 3.25
CA ALA A 48 -2.89 11.07 2.11
C ALA A 48 -3.66 9.99 1.33
N MET A 49 -3.53 10.06 0.01
CA MET A 49 -3.94 9.00 -0.90
C MET A 49 -2.83 7.96 -1.00
N VAL A 50 -3.17 6.69 -0.83
CA VAL A 50 -2.22 5.57 -0.78
C VAL A 50 -2.71 4.40 -1.63
N VAL A 51 -1.79 3.52 -1.99
CA VAL A 51 -2.15 2.19 -2.51
C VAL A 51 -2.08 1.17 -1.38
N ILE A 52 -3.10 0.34 -1.26
CA ILE A 52 -3.15 -0.76 -0.29
C ILE A 52 -3.27 -2.13 -0.97
N LEU A 53 -2.72 -3.15 -0.30
CA LEU A 53 -3.04 -4.55 -0.54
C LEU A 53 -4.20 -4.97 0.39
N ALA A 54 -5.36 -5.22 -0.21
CA ALA A 54 -6.63 -5.33 0.51
C ALA A 54 -7.15 -6.77 0.71
N ASN A 55 -6.56 -7.77 0.06
CA ASN A 55 -7.03 -9.16 0.12
C ASN A 55 -6.10 -10.07 0.94
N LEU A 56 -5.21 -9.50 1.75
CA LEU A 56 -4.50 -10.28 2.77
C LEU A 56 -5.49 -10.78 3.82
N LYS A 57 -5.22 -11.97 4.39
CA LYS A 57 -5.90 -12.40 5.60
C LYS A 57 -5.59 -11.39 6.72
N PRO A 58 -6.59 -10.84 7.43
CA PRO A 58 -6.34 -9.90 8.52
C PRO A 58 -5.39 -10.47 9.57
N VAL A 59 -4.45 -9.65 10.03
CA VAL A 59 -3.42 -10.03 11.00
C VAL A 59 -3.57 -9.21 12.27
N LYS A 60 -3.50 -9.87 13.42
CA LYS A 60 -3.52 -9.20 14.72
C LYS A 60 -2.12 -8.66 15.02
N MET A 61 -1.97 -7.34 15.03
CA MET A 61 -0.75 -6.63 15.38
C MET A 61 -0.95 -6.00 16.75
N ARG A 62 -0.31 -6.59 17.77
CA ARG A 62 -0.30 -6.05 19.15
C ARG A 62 -1.68 -5.72 19.72
N GLY A 63 -2.69 -6.51 19.36
CA GLY A 63 -4.06 -6.34 19.87
C GLY A 63 -5.07 -5.88 18.80
N ILE A 64 -4.61 -5.14 17.79
CA ILE A 64 -5.46 -4.55 16.75
C ILE A 64 -5.40 -5.41 15.48
N PHE A 65 -6.53 -5.63 14.81
CA PHE A 65 -6.57 -6.33 13.54
C PHE A 65 -6.28 -5.37 12.40
N SER A 66 -5.16 -5.60 11.70
CA SER A 66 -4.85 -4.93 10.44
C SER A 66 -5.56 -5.64 9.29
N GLN A 67 -6.39 -4.92 8.54
CA GLN A 67 -7.24 -5.41 7.46
C GLN A 67 -6.68 -5.11 6.06
N GLY A 68 -5.37 -4.95 5.98
CA GLY A 68 -4.65 -4.68 4.75
C GLY A 68 -3.21 -4.30 5.03
N MET A 69 -2.55 -3.76 4.01
CA MET A 69 -1.18 -3.28 4.09
C MET A 69 -1.02 -2.07 3.18
N VAL A 70 -0.47 -0.98 3.70
CA VAL A 70 -0.10 0.18 2.88
C VAL A 70 1.15 -0.15 2.09
N MET A 71 1.09 -0.02 0.76
CA MET A 71 2.23 -0.25 -0.12
C MET A 71 3.20 0.92 -0.04
N CYS A 72 4.46 0.63 0.22
CA CYS A 72 5.52 1.60 0.42
C CYS A 72 6.69 1.33 -0.52
N CYS A 73 7.44 2.38 -0.83
CA CYS A 73 8.72 2.28 -1.53
C CYS A 73 9.84 2.64 -0.56
N ASN A 74 10.92 1.85 -0.54
CA ASN A 74 12.09 2.17 0.29
C ASN A 74 13.43 1.84 -0.39
N ARG A 75 14.44 2.68 -0.13
CA ARG A 75 15.84 2.51 -0.52
C ARG A 75 16.72 3.36 0.38
N ASP A 76 17.88 2.84 0.81
CA ASP A 76 18.89 3.55 1.61
C ASP A 76 18.28 4.36 2.78
N ASP A 77 17.48 3.69 3.62
CA ASP A 77 16.73 4.25 4.76
C ASP A 77 15.69 5.33 4.45
N LYS A 78 15.49 5.69 3.19
CA LYS A 78 14.40 6.57 2.76
C LYS A 78 13.14 5.74 2.50
N TRP A 79 12.02 6.19 3.06
CA TRP A 79 10.71 5.57 2.92
C TRP A 79 9.68 6.56 2.37
N THR A 80 8.77 6.03 1.56
CA THR A 80 7.64 6.78 0.98
C THR A 80 6.47 5.81 0.79
N VAL A 81 5.24 6.33 0.77
CA VAL A 81 4.08 5.56 0.34
C VAL A 81 4.00 5.52 -1.18
N VAL A 82 3.42 4.47 -1.74
CA VAL A 82 3.03 4.48 -3.16
C VAL A 82 1.88 5.47 -3.35
N VAL A 83 2.13 6.51 -4.14
CA VAL A 83 1.19 7.61 -4.38
C VAL A 83 0.37 7.30 -5.64
N PRO A 84 -0.96 7.17 -5.56
CA PRO A 84 -1.79 6.99 -6.75
C PRO A 84 -1.82 8.28 -7.60
N PRO A 85 -2.10 8.20 -8.91
CA PRO A 85 -2.15 9.36 -9.79
C PRO A 85 -3.25 10.34 -9.38
N GLU A 86 -3.10 11.61 -9.80
CA GLU A 86 -4.10 12.66 -9.55
C GLU A 86 -5.48 12.25 -10.06
N GLY A 87 -6.53 12.64 -9.32
CA GLY A 87 -7.91 12.28 -9.62
C GLY A 87 -8.32 10.86 -9.19
N SER A 88 -7.42 10.08 -8.58
CA SER A 88 -7.77 8.80 -7.97
C SER A 88 -8.75 8.98 -6.81
N ALA A 89 -9.60 7.98 -6.60
CA ALA A 89 -10.61 7.94 -5.55
C ALA A 89 -10.48 6.64 -4.72
N PRO A 90 -10.90 6.64 -3.44
CA PRO A 90 -11.01 5.42 -2.66
C PRO A 90 -11.74 4.30 -3.42
N GLY A 91 -11.14 3.12 -3.46
CA GLY A 91 -11.68 1.94 -4.15
C GLY A 91 -11.23 1.77 -5.60
N ASP A 92 -10.55 2.75 -6.20
CA ASP A 92 -9.98 2.56 -7.54
C ASP A 92 -9.04 1.36 -7.57
N ARG A 93 -9.20 0.52 -8.59
CA ARG A 93 -8.33 -0.65 -8.79
C ARG A 93 -6.98 -0.21 -9.32
N VAL A 94 -5.93 -0.72 -8.68
CA VAL A 94 -4.55 -0.68 -9.21
C VAL A 94 -4.33 -1.97 -9.96
N VAL A 95 -3.89 -1.86 -11.21
CA VAL A 95 -3.71 -2.96 -12.15
C VAL A 95 -2.30 -2.93 -12.75
N PHE A 96 -1.93 -4.03 -13.38
CA PHE A 96 -0.72 -4.18 -14.18
C PHE A 96 -1.15 -4.46 -15.61
N ASP A 97 -0.75 -3.63 -16.56
CA ASP A 97 -1.22 -3.75 -17.94
C ASP A 97 -0.82 -5.11 -18.54
N GLY A 98 -1.76 -5.71 -19.28
CA GLY A 98 -1.62 -7.08 -19.81
C GLY A 98 -1.78 -8.21 -18.78
N GLN A 99 -1.99 -7.91 -17.49
CA GLN A 99 -2.38 -8.90 -16.49
C GLN A 99 -3.91 -8.88 -16.33
N GLU A 100 -4.56 -9.93 -16.83
CA GLU A 100 -6.00 -10.13 -16.69
C GLU A 100 -6.30 -11.09 -15.53
N GLY A 101 -7.39 -10.84 -14.82
CA GLY A 101 -7.87 -11.70 -13.75
C GLY A 101 -8.62 -10.95 -12.66
N GLU A 102 -9.39 -11.70 -11.86
CA GLU A 102 -9.97 -11.19 -10.63
C GLU A 102 -9.09 -11.56 -9.44
N PRO A 103 -8.92 -10.66 -8.46
CA PRO A 103 -8.17 -10.97 -7.26
C PRO A 103 -8.90 -12.06 -6.45
N ASP A 104 -8.14 -12.93 -5.81
CA ASP A 104 -8.68 -13.79 -4.74
C ASP A 104 -9.41 -12.91 -3.71
N ALA A 105 -10.62 -13.31 -3.31
CA ALA A 105 -11.38 -12.60 -2.28
C ALA A 105 -10.58 -12.47 -0.97
N GLN A 106 -9.78 -13.51 -0.66
CA GLN A 106 -8.76 -13.48 0.39
C GLN A 106 -7.61 -14.42 -0.01
N LEU A 107 -6.39 -13.93 0.04
CA LEU A 107 -5.18 -14.73 -0.19
C LEU A 107 -5.05 -15.82 0.87
N ASN A 108 -4.82 -17.05 0.43
CA ASN A 108 -4.56 -18.18 1.32
C ASN A 108 -3.10 -18.13 1.83
N PRO A 109 -2.85 -17.93 3.14
CA PRO A 109 -1.48 -17.83 3.67
C PRO A 109 -0.63 -19.10 3.42
N LYS A 110 -1.26 -20.27 3.26
CA LYS A 110 -0.55 -21.52 2.97
C LYS A 110 0.04 -21.56 1.56
N LYS A 111 -0.53 -20.77 0.63
CA LYS A 111 -0.04 -20.68 -0.75
C LYS A 111 1.14 -19.72 -0.90
N LYS A 112 1.43 -18.89 0.12
CA LYS A 112 2.52 -17.91 0.15
C LYS A 112 2.59 -17.02 -1.10
N VAL A 113 1.42 -16.62 -1.62
CA VAL A 113 1.32 -15.90 -2.91
C VAL A 113 2.07 -14.58 -2.83
N TRP A 114 1.81 -13.78 -1.79
CA TRP A 114 2.47 -12.50 -1.60
C TRP A 114 3.97 -12.67 -1.43
N GLU A 115 4.42 -13.60 -0.58
CA GLU A 115 5.84 -13.85 -0.33
C GLU A 115 6.59 -14.33 -1.57
N THR A 116 5.89 -15.03 -2.47
CA THR A 116 6.46 -15.46 -3.76
C THR A 116 6.62 -14.29 -4.72
N LEU A 117 5.68 -13.34 -4.72
CA LEU A 117 5.64 -12.24 -5.67
C LEU A 117 6.37 -10.97 -5.18
N ALA A 118 6.41 -10.72 -3.87
CA ALA A 118 7.01 -9.54 -3.24
C ALA A 118 8.42 -9.20 -3.74
N PRO A 119 9.33 -10.16 -4.00
CA PRO A 119 10.66 -9.85 -4.53
C PRO A 119 10.67 -9.19 -5.92
N ASP A 120 9.59 -9.35 -6.70
CA ASP A 120 9.43 -8.75 -8.02
C ASP A 120 8.83 -7.33 -7.95
N PHE A 121 8.44 -6.86 -6.77
CA PHE A 121 7.90 -5.50 -6.56
C PHE A 121 9.04 -4.50 -6.30
N LYS A 122 9.29 -3.62 -7.26
CA LYS A 122 10.43 -2.68 -7.24
C LYS A 122 10.04 -1.35 -7.87
N THR A 123 10.82 -0.31 -7.62
CA THR A 123 10.69 0.93 -8.39
C THR A 123 11.66 0.91 -9.57
N ASN A 124 11.22 1.41 -10.73
CA ASN A 124 12.07 1.52 -11.92
C ASN A 124 12.91 2.82 -11.89
N SER A 125 13.72 3.03 -12.93
CA SER A 125 14.57 4.22 -13.09
C SER A 125 13.79 5.53 -13.30
N GLU A 126 12.49 5.44 -13.62
CA GLU A 126 11.58 6.58 -13.76
C GLU A 126 10.86 6.92 -12.45
N GLY A 127 11.11 6.18 -11.36
CA GLY A 127 10.44 6.42 -10.07
C GLY A 127 9.00 5.91 -10.05
N GLN A 128 8.67 4.90 -10.86
CA GLN A 128 7.36 4.24 -10.85
C GLN A 128 7.47 2.92 -10.07
N PRO A 129 6.55 2.63 -9.14
CA PRO A 129 6.45 1.32 -8.54
C PRO A 129 5.91 0.32 -9.58
N CYS A 130 6.55 -0.83 -9.67
CA CYS A 130 6.30 -1.85 -10.67
C CYS A 130 6.20 -3.24 -10.03
N PHE A 131 5.43 -4.12 -10.66
CA PHE A 131 5.58 -5.56 -10.50
C PHE A 131 6.35 -6.07 -11.73
N ARG A 132 7.58 -6.55 -11.53
CA ARG A 132 8.56 -6.73 -12.61
C ARG A 132 8.74 -5.40 -13.36
N ASP A 133 8.49 -5.39 -14.66
CA ASP A 133 8.56 -4.18 -15.50
C ASP A 133 7.20 -3.51 -15.73
N LEU A 134 6.14 -3.96 -15.03
CA LEU A 134 4.78 -3.46 -15.21
C LEU A 134 4.45 -2.41 -14.13
N PRO A 135 4.23 -1.13 -14.50
CA PRO A 135 3.91 -0.08 -13.55
C PRO A 135 2.54 -0.27 -12.90
N PHE A 136 2.43 0.15 -11.64
CA PHE A 136 1.17 0.25 -10.92
C PHE A 136 0.30 1.30 -11.61
N THR A 137 -0.81 0.87 -12.21
CA THR A 137 -1.64 1.76 -13.02
C THR A 137 -3.06 1.84 -12.47
N VAL A 138 -3.63 3.04 -12.42
CA VAL A 138 -5.06 3.26 -12.20
C VAL A 138 -5.68 3.60 -13.55
N ARG A 139 -6.55 2.72 -14.05
CA ARG A 139 -7.11 2.82 -15.42
C ARG A 139 -7.78 4.17 -15.63
N GLY A 140 -7.39 4.85 -16.71
CA GLY A 140 -7.92 6.17 -17.08
C GLY A 140 -7.39 7.34 -16.25
N LYS A 141 -6.51 7.11 -15.27
CA LYS A 141 -5.95 8.16 -14.39
C LYS A 141 -4.43 8.25 -14.45
N GLY A 142 -3.75 7.14 -14.68
CA GLY A 142 -2.30 7.12 -14.94
C GLY A 142 -1.54 6.13 -14.05
N VAL A 143 -0.24 6.39 -13.92
CA VAL A 143 0.70 5.54 -13.20
C VAL A 143 0.96 6.08 -11.79
N CYS A 144 1.06 5.20 -10.81
CA CYS A 144 1.42 5.57 -9.44
C CYS A 144 2.88 6.06 -9.36
N ALA A 145 3.20 6.88 -8.37
CA ALA A 145 4.55 7.38 -8.12
C ALA A 145 5.16 6.78 -6.85
N SER A 146 6.48 6.64 -6.84
CA SER A 146 7.24 6.11 -5.70
C SER A 146 7.66 7.17 -4.69
N GLY A 147 7.13 8.39 -4.75
CA GLY A 147 7.60 9.51 -3.92
C GLY A 147 9.09 9.87 -4.14
N GLY A 148 9.63 9.54 -5.31
CA GLY A 148 11.03 9.82 -5.67
C GLY A 148 12.02 8.74 -5.20
N ILE A 149 11.57 7.52 -4.95
CA ILE A 149 12.44 6.34 -4.76
C ILE A 149 12.67 5.66 -6.12
N ILE A 150 13.92 5.64 -6.59
CA ILE A 150 14.33 4.91 -7.80
C ILE A 150 15.12 3.65 -7.42
N ASP A 151 15.03 2.58 -8.21
CA ASP A 151 15.61 1.24 -7.97
C ASP A 151 15.49 0.74 -6.51
N GLY A 152 14.35 1.02 -5.89
CA GLY A 152 14.04 0.62 -4.52
C GLY A 152 13.16 -0.62 -4.47
N VAL A 153 12.86 -1.06 -3.25
CA VAL A 153 11.92 -2.15 -2.98
C VAL A 153 10.52 -1.57 -2.82
N VAL A 154 9.51 -2.26 -3.34
CA VAL A 154 8.09 -1.93 -3.10
C VAL A 154 7.48 -3.05 -2.26
N ARG A 155 6.93 -2.72 -1.09
CA ARG A 155 6.36 -3.70 -0.15
C ARG A 155 5.34 -3.11 0.81
#